data_AF-A0A3N5HXQ5-F1
#
_entry.id   AF-A0A3N5HXQ5-F1
#
_cell.length_a   1.000
_cell.length_b   1.000
_cell.length_c   1.000
_cell.angle_alpha   90.00
_cell.angle_beta   90.00
_cell.angle_gamma   90.00
#
_symmetry.space_group_name_H-M   'P 1'
#
loop_
_entity.id
_entity.type
_entity.pdbx_description
1 polymer ?
#
loop_
_entity_poly.entity_id
_entity_poly.type
_entity_poly.pdbx_seq_one_letter_code
_entity_poly.pdbx_strand_id
1 'polypeptide(L)'
;MNLFWSIESQRLRSGAVLVLLLVGSRATFAASPEAPPTFEQHIWPILRAHCFDCHGATESLEGALDLRQVRLMSKGGENGPAIAIGDPDHSLLVQRITDGEMPPG
;
A
#
# COMPACT_ATOMS: atom_id res chain seq x y z
N MET A 1 -12.92 -70.07 -48.48
CA MET A 1 -13.77 -68.93 -48.09
C MET A 1 -12.98 -68.10 -47.08
N ASN A 2 -12.35 -67.00 -47.48
CA ASN A 2 -12.95 -65.67 -47.74
C ASN A 2 -13.42 -65.04 -46.42
N LEU A 3 -13.03 -63.85 -45.97
CA LEU A 3 -12.31 -62.66 -46.46
C LEU A 3 -11.87 -61.91 -45.16
N PHE A 4 -11.29 -60.71 -45.25
CA PHE A 4 -10.75 -59.89 -44.14
C PHE A 4 -9.25 -60.04 -43.87
N TRP A 5 -8.51 -60.11 -44.97
CA TRP A 5 -7.32 -59.27 -45.13
C TRP A 5 -7.77 -57.81 -45.30
N SER A 6 -6.95 -56.84 -44.88
CA SER A 6 -7.03 -55.39 -45.14
C SER A 6 -7.71 -54.51 -44.06
N ILE A 7 -7.01 -53.44 -43.66
CA ILE A 7 -7.23 -52.48 -42.55
C ILE A 7 -6.48 -52.92 -41.25
N GLU A 8 -5.15 -53.07 -41.20
CA GLU A 8 -4.06 -52.23 -41.73
C GLU A 8 -4.05 -50.81 -41.12
N SER A 9 -3.64 -50.76 -39.85
CA SER A 9 -2.41 -50.03 -39.43
C SER A 9 -2.32 -48.50 -39.51
N GLN A 10 -3.38 -47.74 -39.85
CA GLN A 10 -3.24 -46.29 -40.10
C GLN A 10 -3.67 -45.30 -39.00
N ARG A 11 -3.94 -45.72 -37.75
CA ARG A 11 -4.41 -44.77 -36.70
C ARG A 11 -3.36 -44.32 -35.66
N LEU A 12 -2.08 -44.62 -35.86
CA LEU A 12 -1.02 -44.31 -34.88
C LEU A 12 0.04 -43.31 -35.39
N ARG A 13 -0.31 -42.22 -36.10
CA ARG A 13 0.71 -41.25 -36.55
C ARG A 13 0.26 -39.79 -36.65
N SER A 14 -0.55 -39.25 -35.73
CA SER A 14 -0.82 -37.79 -35.80
C SER A 14 -1.12 -37.05 -34.48
N GLY A 15 -1.33 -37.74 -33.36
CA GLY A 15 -1.83 -37.06 -32.15
C GLY A 15 -0.78 -36.48 -31.19
N ALA A 16 0.47 -36.93 -31.24
CA ALA A 16 1.41 -36.73 -30.11
C ALA A 16 2.32 -35.49 -30.21
N VAL A 17 2.36 -34.78 -31.34
CA VAL A 17 3.33 -33.67 -31.54
C VAL A 17 2.79 -32.33 -31.05
N LEU A 18 1.47 -32.14 -30.93
CA LEU A 18 0.89 -30.80 -30.67
C LEU A 18 0.70 -30.47 -29.18
N VAL A 19 0.78 -31.44 -28.26
CA VAL A 19 0.47 -31.20 -26.83
C VAL A 19 1.69 -30.72 -26.02
N LEU A 20 2.91 -30.78 -26.57
CA LEU A 20 4.14 -30.49 -25.80
C LEU A 20 4.61 -29.02 -25.85
N LEU A 21 3.88 -28.11 -26.50
CA LEU A 21 4.34 -26.72 -26.76
C LEU A 21 3.65 -25.62 -25.94
N LEU A 22 2.95 -25.96 -24.85
CA LEU A 22 2.21 -24.97 -24.04
C LEU A 22 2.70 -24.81 -22.58
N VAL A 23 3.89 -25.35 -22.23
CA VAL A 23 4.43 -25.29 -20.85
C VAL A 23 5.50 -24.19 -20.64
N GLY A 24 5.73 -23.32 -21.64
CA GLY A 24 6.99 -22.56 -21.71
C GLY A 24 7.06 -21.15 -21.09
N SER A 25 5.96 -20.43 -20.86
CA SER A 25 6.06 -19.00 -20.49
C SER A 25 5.39 -18.69 -19.17
N ARG A 26 6.08 -18.92 -18.06
CA ARG A 26 5.76 -18.22 -16.81
C ARG A 26 6.35 -16.82 -16.91
N ALA A 27 5.52 -15.86 -17.31
CA ALA A 27 5.86 -14.45 -17.14
C ALA A 27 5.99 -14.18 -15.63
N THR A 28 7.22 -14.03 -15.15
CA THR A 28 7.47 -13.48 -13.82
C THR A 28 7.11 -12.01 -13.87
N PHE A 29 5.91 -11.67 -13.39
CA PHE A 29 5.58 -10.29 -13.09
C PHE A 29 6.50 -9.83 -11.95
N ALA A 30 7.51 -9.05 -12.30
CA ALA A 30 8.29 -8.32 -11.30
C ALA A 30 7.35 -7.26 -10.70
N ALA A 31 7.17 -7.29 -9.38
CA ALA A 31 6.51 -6.20 -8.69
C ALA A 31 7.35 -4.93 -8.92
N SER A 32 6.72 -3.90 -9.48
CA SER A 32 7.36 -2.59 -9.59
C SER A 32 7.59 -2.05 -8.18
N PRO A 33 8.74 -1.42 -7.88
CA PRO A 33 8.95 -0.80 -6.58
C PRO A 33 7.81 0.17 -6.30
N GLU A 34 7.17 0.01 -5.15
CA GLU A 34 6.10 0.88 -4.71
C GLU A 34 6.66 2.29 -4.52
N ALA A 35 5.93 3.30 -5.01
CA ALA A 35 6.33 4.68 -4.84
C ALA A 35 6.34 5.03 -3.34
N PRO A 36 7.27 5.88 -2.87
CA PRO A 36 7.30 6.29 -1.48
C PRO A 36 6.00 7.01 -1.10
N PRO A 37 5.52 6.86 0.14
CA PRO A 37 4.32 7.54 0.59
C PRO A 37 4.53 9.06 0.55
N THR A 38 3.55 9.76 -0.01
CA THR A 38 3.45 11.22 0.01
C THR A 38 2.48 11.69 1.09
N PHE A 39 2.71 12.89 1.63
CA PHE A 39 1.86 13.46 2.67
C PHE A 39 0.42 13.61 2.18
N GLU A 40 0.21 14.17 1.00
CA GLU A 40 -1.12 14.50 0.47
C GLU A 40 -1.96 13.27 0.19
N GLN A 41 -1.36 12.19 -0.33
CA GLN A 41 -2.10 10.98 -0.71
C GLN A 41 -2.29 10.02 0.46
N HIS A 42 -1.31 9.93 1.37
CA HIS A 42 -1.28 8.85 2.37
C HIS A 42 -1.51 9.34 3.79
N ILE A 43 -1.01 10.52 4.16
CA ILE A 43 -1.04 10.99 5.56
C ILE A 43 -2.21 11.95 5.80
N TRP A 44 -2.40 12.90 4.90
CA TRP A 44 -3.41 13.94 5.03
C TRP A 44 -4.84 13.38 5.17
N PRO A 45 -5.26 12.34 4.41
CA PRO A 45 -6.59 11.77 4.59
C PRO A 45 -6.82 11.19 6.00
N ILE A 46 -5.78 10.61 6.60
CA ILE A 46 -5.83 10.04 7.96
C ILE A 46 -6.00 11.17 8.98
N LEU A 47 -5.15 12.19 8.90
CA LEU A 47 -5.21 13.34 9.82
C LEU A 47 -6.53 14.11 9.69
N ARG A 48 -7.05 14.23 8.46
CA ARG A 48 -8.37 14.82 8.24
C ARG A 48 -9.47 14.04 8.94
N ALA A 49 -9.44 12.71 8.85
CA ALA A 49 -10.51 11.87 9.39
C ALA A 49 -10.49 11.78 10.92
N HIS A 50 -9.33 11.94 11.55
CA HIS A 50 -9.17 11.61 12.97
C HIS A 50 -8.60 12.72 13.86
N CYS A 51 -8.01 13.78 13.28
CA CYS A 51 -7.26 14.77 14.06
C CYS A 51 -7.74 16.21 13.84
N PHE A 52 -8.26 16.53 12.65
CA PHE A 52 -8.55 17.92 12.31
C PHE A 52 -9.69 18.52 13.13
N ASP A 53 -10.60 17.73 13.68
CA ASP A 53 -11.69 18.23 14.51
C ASP A 53 -11.18 19.09 15.69
N CYS A 54 -9.98 18.79 16.24
CA CYS A 54 -9.32 19.59 17.28
C CYS A 54 -8.06 20.33 16.78
N HIS A 55 -7.36 19.79 15.78
CA HIS A 55 -6.07 20.29 15.29
C HIS A 55 -6.06 20.73 13.82
N GLY A 56 -7.17 21.32 13.32
CA GLY A 56 -7.17 21.97 12.01
C GLY A 56 -8.49 22.56 11.48
N ALA A 57 -9.64 22.09 11.95
CA ALA A 57 -10.97 22.47 11.44
C ALA A 57 -11.64 23.60 12.26
N THR A 58 -11.10 23.92 13.43
CA THR A 58 -11.64 24.92 14.37
C THR A 58 -10.88 26.24 14.28
N GLU A 59 -11.55 27.32 14.68
CA GLU A 59 -10.90 28.63 14.87
C GLU A 59 -9.91 28.62 16.04
N SER A 60 -10.17 27.78 17.05
CA SER A 60 -9.30 27.58 18.22
C SER A 60 -8.75 26.15 18.20
N LEU A 61 -7.46 26.03 17.94
CA LEU A 61 -6.75 24.76 17.84
C LEU A 61 -6.28 24.31 19.23
N GLU A 62 -6.56 23.06 19.60
CA GLU A 62 -6.06 22.50 20.84
C GLU A 62 -4.52 22.47 20.86
N GLY A 63 -3.93 22.89 21.98
CA GLY A 63 -2.48 23.00 22.12
C GLY A 63 -1.81 23.92 21.09
N ALA A 64 -2.56 24.84 20.47
CA ALA A 64 -2.13 25.70 19.36
C ALA A 64 -1.50 24.93 18.18
N LEU A 65 -1.86 23.65 17.99
CA LEU A 65 -1.26 22.76 17.00
C LEU A 65 -2.13 22.65 15.74
N ASP A 66 -1.53 22.89 14.57
CA ASP A 66 -2.17 22.73 13.26
C ASP A 66 -1.51 21.60 12.47
N LEU A 67 -2.28 20.53 12.19
CA LEU A 67 -1.82 19.33 11.51
C LEU A 67 -2.09 19.32 9.99
N ARG A 68 -2.62 20.42 9.42
CA ARG A 68 -3.04 20.46 8.01
C ARG A 68 -1.88 20.51 7.02
N GLN A 69 -0.70 20.93 7.47
CA GLN A 69 0.49 21.09 6.63
C GLN A 69 1.74 20.69 7.40
N VAL A 70 2.67 20.00 6.73
CA VAL A 70 3.94 19.56 7.32
C VAL A 70 4.73 20.72 7.95
N ARG A 71 4.73 21.89 7.31
CA ARG A 71 5.35 23.11 7.85
C ARG A 71 4.80 23.50 9.22
N LEU A 72 3.48 23.38 9.40
CA LEU A 72 2.81 23.76 10.64
C LEU A 72 3.03 22.70 11.72
N MET A 73 3.06 21.43 11.34
CA MET A 73 3.44 20.33 12.24
C MET A 73 4.88 20.50 12.75
N SER A 74 5.81 20.91 11.88
CA SER A 74 7.20 21.19 12.25
C SER A 74 7.35 22.46 13.09
N LYS A 75 6.54 23.50 12.83
CA LYS A 75 6.45 24.67 13.72
C LYS A 75 5.97 24.27 15.11
N GLY A 76 5.01 23.34 15.18
CA GLY A 76 4.46 22.84 16.42
C GLY A 76 3.45 23.78 17.08
N GLY A 77 3.11 23.43 18.32
CA GLY A 77 2.18 24.16 19.18
C GLY A 77 2.80 24.49 20.53
N GLU A 78 1.98 24.51 21.58
CA GLU A 78 2.37 24.85 22.95
C GLU A 78 3.47 23.94 23.52
N ASN A 79 3.51 22.68 23.09
CA ASN A 79 4.47 21.68 23.54
C ASN A 79 5.71 21.57 22.62
N GLY A 80 5.88 22.49 21.68
CA GLY A 80 6.96 22.47 20.68
C GLY A 80 6.58 21.73 19.39
N PRO A 81 7.58 21.41 18.54
CA PRO A 81 7.39 20.72 17.27
C PRO A 81 6.63 19.40 17.43
N ALA A 82 5.62 19.17 16.58
CA ALA A 82 4.86 17.92 16.60
C ALA A 82 5.61 16.78 15.89
N ILE A 83 6.49 17.12 14.95
CA ILE A 83 7.29 16.14 14.19
C ILE A 83 8.77 16.51 14.22
N ALA A 84 9.61 15.49 14.38
CA ALA A 84 11.06 15.54 14.16
C ALA A 84 11.37 14.91 12.80
N ILE A 85 11.88 15.72 11.87
CA ILE A 85 12.10 15.29 10.48
C ILE A 85 13.21 14.23 10.43
N GLY A 86 12.87 13.05 9.93
CA GLY A 86 13.79 11.91 9.83
C GLY A 86 13.92 11.10 11.12
N ASP A 87 13.22 11.48 12.19
CA ASP A 87 13.28 10.81 13.49
C ASP A 87 11.84 10.63 14.05
N PRO A 88 11.12 9.57 13.63
CA PRO A 88 9.75 9.35 14.08
C PRO A 88 9.67 9.08 15.59
N ASP A 89 10.68 8.43 16.18
CA ASP A 89 10.68 8.06 17.61
C ASP A 89 10.75 9.30 18.52
N HIS A 90 11.36 10.40 18.04
CA HIS A 90 11.40 11.68 18.74
C HIS A 90 10.30 12.67 18.30
N SER A 91 9.33 12.22 17.49
CA SER A 91 8.21 13.06 17.09
C SER A 91 7.10 13.02 18.14
N LEU A 92 6.79 14.16 18.76
CA LEU A 92 5.76 14.26 19.80
C LEU A 92 4.39 13.74 19.34
N LEU A 93 4.01 13.97 18.08
CA LEU A 93 2.79 13.44 17.49
C LEU A 93 2.74 11.91 17.55
N VAL A 94 3.86 11.25 17.23
CA VAL A 94 3.96 9.78 17.22
C VAL A 94 3.89 9.24 18.64
N GLN A 95 4.60 9.87 19.58
CA GLN A 95 4.61 9.50 20.99
C GLN A 95 3.18 9.54 21.57
N ARG A 96 2.47 10.68 21.44
CA ARG A 96 1.12 10.83 22.00
C ARG A 96 0.10 9.86 21.43
N ILE A 97 0.17 9.54 20.13
CA ILE A 97 -0.73 8.55 19.52
C ILE A 97 -0.39 7.14 20.04
N THR A 98 0.89 6.81 20.13
CA THR A 98 1.34 5.47 20.55
C THR A 98 1.08 5.23 22.03
N ASP A 99 1.20 6.27 22.86
CA ASP A 99 0.91 6.24 24.30
C ASP A 99 -0.60 6.25 24.60
N GLY A 100 -1.45 6.39 23.57
CA GLY A 100 -2.90 6.44 23.72
C GLY A 100 -3.42 7.73 24.35
N GLU A 101 -2.62 8.80 24.36
CA GLU A 101 -3.04 10.12 24.84
C GLU A 101 -3.96 10.84 23.83
N MET A 102 -3.96 10.40 22.57
CA MET A 102 -4.70 11.01 21.47
C MET A 102 -5.52 9.98 20.66
N PRO A 103 -6.81 10.24 20.38
CA PRO A 103 -7.59 11.37 20.89
C PRO A 103 -7.83 11.28 22.41
N PRO A 104 -8.07 12.41 23.10
CA PRO A 104 -8.31 12.38 24.54
C PRO A 104 -9.67 11.72 24.84
N GLY A 105 -9.66 10.54 25.47
CA GLY A 105 -10.88 9.84 25.91
C GLY A 105 -10.83 8.33 25.72
#